data_AF-A0A2I0WED8-F1
#
_entry.id   AF-A0A2I0WED8-F1
#
_cell.length_a   1.000
_cell.length_b   1.000
_cell.length_c   1.000
_cell.angle_alpha   90.00
_cell.angle_beta   90.00
_cell.angle_gamma   90.00
#
_symmetry.space_group_name_H-M   'P 1'
#
loop_
_entity.id
_entity.type
_entity.pdbx_description
1 polymer ?
#
loop_
_entity_poly.entity_id
_entity_poly.type
_entity_poly.pdbx_seq_one_letter_code
_entity_poly.pdbx_strand_id
1 'polypeptide(L)' 'MLYKSEKRSEMVADGYRIHGNSGDQWSDLLGSNTGNRSFKLPNPMYYIP' A
#
# COMPACT_ATOMS: atom_id res chain seq x y z
N MET A 1 8.07 4.76 -0.50
CA MET A 1 6.65 5.10 -0.79
C MET A 1 6.33 5.28 -2.28
N LEU A 2 7.19 5.93 -3.08
CA LEU A 2 6.90 6.24 -4.50
C LEU A 2 6.60 4.98 -5.35
N TYR A 3 7.53 4.01 -5.35
CA TYR A 3 7.42 2.80 -6.18
C TYR A 3 6.12 2.01 -5.97
N LYS A 4 5.75 1.73 -4.70
CA LYS A 4 4.52 0.97 -4.38
C LYS A 4 3.25 1.75 -4.73
N SER A 5 3.28 3.07 -4.62
CA SER A 5 2.16 3.95 -4.99
C SER A 5 1.98 4.01 -6.51
N GLU A 6 3.07 4.04 -7.28
CA GLU A 6 3.04 3.96 -8.74
C GLU A 6 2.44 2.64 -9.22
N LYS A 7 2.86 1.51 -8.64
CA LYS A 7 2.29 0.19 -8.98
C LYS A 7 0.80 0.07 -8.66
N ARG A 8 0.32 0.67 -7.57
CA ARG A 8 -1.12 0.73 -7.29
C ARG A 8 -1.85 1.64 -8.27
N SER A 9 -1.19 2.69 -8.75
CA SER A 9 -1.76 3.60 -9.74
C SER A 9 -1.86 2.97 -11.12
N GLU A 10 -0.88 2.14 -11.52
CA GLU A 10 -0.96 1.28 -12.72
C GLU A 10 -2.18 0.34 -12.64
N MET A 11 -2.38 -0.36 -11.52
CA MET A 11 -3.57 -1.22 -11.34
C MET A 11 -4.90 -0.47 -11.44
N VAL A 12 -4.97 0.75 -10.87
CA VAL A 12 -6.18 1.59 -10.99
C VAL A 12 -6.38 2.07 -12.43
N ALA A 13 -5.30 2.40 -13.14
CA ALA A 13 -5.34 2.79 -14.56
C ALA A 13 -5.81 1.62 -15.46
N ASP A 14 -5.47 0.39 -15.11
CA ASP A 14 -5.96 -0.83 -15.77
C ASP A 14 -7.44 -1.16 -15.45
N GLY A 15 -8.11 -0.31 -14.67
CA GLY A 15 -9.53 -0.42 -14.35
C GLY A 15 -9.85 -1.22 -13.09
N TYR A 16 -8.84 -1.67 -12.33
CA TYR A 16 -9.06 -2.39 -11.09
C TYR A 16 -9.38 -1.45 -9.93
N ARG A 17 -10.24 -1.91 -9.03
CA ARG A 17 -10.52 -1.21 -7.77
C ARG A 17 -9.89 -1.93 -6.59
N ILE A 18 -8.98 -1.24 -5.92
CA ILE A 18 -8.31 -1.76 -4.72
C ILE A 18 -9.27 -1.62 -3.53
N HIS A 19 -9.75 -2.75 -3.01
CA HIS A 19 -10.66 -2.77 -1.86
C HIS A 19 -9.93 -2.72 -0.51
N GLY A 20 -8.70 -3.19 -0.46
CA GLY A 20 -7.89 -3.09 0.75
C GLY A 20 -6.41 -3.30 0.49
N ASN A 21 -5.62 -2.89 1.47
CA ASN A 21 -4.16 -2.96 1.43
C ASN A 21 -3.65 -3.51 2.78
N SER A 22 -2.80 -4.51 2.72
CA SER A 22 -2.20 -5.14 3.89
C SER A 22 -0.69 -5.02 3.80
N GLY A 23 -0.08 -4.51 4.87
CA GLY A 23 1.35 -4.27 4.91
C GLY A 23 1.85 -4.27 6.34
N ASP A 24 3.08 -4.69 6.50
CA ASP A 24 3.76 -4.69 7.79
C ASP A 24 4.51 -3.39 8.03
N GLN A 25 4.64 -2.51 7.02
CA GLN A 25 5.25 -1.19 7.17
C GLN A 25 4.29 -0.07 6.77
N TRP A 26 4.48 1.11 7.35
CA TRP A 26 3.68 2.29 7.01
C TRP A 26 3.89 2.72 5.55
N SER A 27 5.09 2.51 5.01
CA SER A 27 5.39 2.78 3.60
C SER A 27 4.62 1.90 2.61
N ASP A 28 4.01 0.80 3.06
CA ASP A 28 3.09 -0.04 2.26
C ASP A 28 1.69 0.55 2.22
N LEU A 29 1.26 1.13 3.34
CA LEU A 29 -0.12 1.53 3.60
C LEU A 29 -0.37 3.02 3.31
N LEU A 30 0.68 3.79 3.10
CA LEU A 30 0.63 5.21 2.78
C LEU A 30 0.90 5.46 1.28
N GLY A 31 0.45 6.61 0.79
CA GLY A 31 0.56 7.01 -0.62
C GLY A 31 -0.77 7.00 -1.37
N SER A 32 -0.72 7.00 -2.69
CA SER A 32 -1.92 6.95 -3.53
C SER A 32 -2.51 5.54 -3.62
N ASN A 33 -3.81 5.47 -3.88
CA ASN A 33 -4.53 4.24 -4.21
C ASN A 33 -4.38 3.12 -3.15
N THR A 34 -4.40 3.49 -1.87
CA THR A 34 -4.25 2.57 -0.72
C THR A 34 -5.45 1.65 -0.49
N GLY A 35 -6.53 1.84 -1.25
CA GLY A 35 -7.78 1.08 -1.14
C GLY A 35 -8.69 1.57 -0.03
N ASN A 36 -9.88 0.99 0.07
CA ASN A 36 -10.92 1.44 1.02
C ASN A 36 -10.55 1.19 2.49
N ARG A 37 -9.72 0.18 2.78
CA ARG A 37 -9.26 -0.13 4.13
C ARG A 37 -7.84 -0.67 4.14
N SER A 38 -7.03 -0.15 5.06
CA SER A 38 -5.65 -0.59 5.29
C SER A 38 -5.52 -1.41 6.55
N PHE A 39 -4.66 -2.43 6.54
CA PHE A 39 -4.38 -3.32 7.66
C PHE A 39 -2.88 -3.36 7.94
N LYS A 40 -2.48 -2.86 9.12
CA LYS A 40 -1.09 -2.84 9.57
C LYS A 40 -0.77 -4.10 10.36
N LEU A 41 0.14 -4.89 9.81
CA LEU A 41 0.71 -6.04 10.50
C LEU A 41 1.87 -5.60 11.41
N PRO A 42 2.03 -6.19 12.60
CA PRO A 42 3.18 -5.94 13.45
C PRO A 42 4.44 -6.58 12.85
N ASN A 43 5.52 -5.81 12.73
CA ASN A 43 6.85 -6.32 12.39
C ASN A 43 7.89 -5.64 13.30
N PRO A 44 8.44 -6.36 14.31
CA PRO A 44 9.44 -5.82 15.22
C PRO A 44 10.89 -5.92 14.70
N MET A 45 11.13 -6.59 13.57
CA MET A 45 12.47 -6.94 13.13
C MET A 45 13.21 -5.77 12.47
N TYR A 46 12.50 -4.90 11.73
CA TYR A 46 13.12 -3.77 11.04
C TYR A 46 12.07 -2.72 10.63
N TYR A 47 12.54 -1.50 10.38
CA TYR A 47 11.72 -0.38 9.92
C TYR A 47 12.21 0.12 8.56
N ILE A 48 11.29 0.31 7.61
CA ILE A 48 11.55 0.93 6.31
C ILE A 48 10.98 2.36 6.34
N PRO A 49 11.83 3.40 6.29
CA PRO A 49 11.39 4.79 6.17
C PRO A 49 10.58 5.08 4.89
#